data_AF-A0A260YTW1-F1
#
_entry.id   AF-A0A260YTW1-F1
#
_cell.length_a   1.000
_cell.length_b   1.000
_cell.length_c   1.000
_cell.angle_alpha   90.00
_cell.angle_beta   90.00
_cell.angle_gamma   90.00
#
_symmetry.space_group_name_H-M   'P 1'
#
loop_
_entity.id
_entity.type
_entity.pdbx_description
1 polymer ?
#
loop_
_entity_poly.entity_id
_entity_poly.type
_entity_poly.pdbx_seq_one_letter_code
_entity_poly.pdbx_strand_id
1 'polypeptide(L)'
;MIGDVQQILQGSEVPKDVVKKTPKPSAVRKPEGMKRELFNLIKGKDLTAVMPTDVKKTYKQKFQAIFIIIFTGFRSVRKYKWMSFTNEARTDGLMLHHWVRTDKVEAMNPYPFSKFNKVIDIPTYTDEEYENHLKIAKWSRGETDYLFDTCRRFDIRWPIVFDRYDCKMFGVNRSVEDLKERFYSINYELNLLRDPSSSPTAYDAEHERRRKEQLNKQWNRTAEQLQEEEDLTAELRRIELRKKEREKKAHDLQKLINMTEQPASPSTAGFPGAATAKRKNQFRVKGGSISMAVGPLFNPLDISVTALRFSEFKSSGAHFRGQEMKLPTNIGQKKLKNIEIQSAAARKRKATATTPTLTSTPSSSSLADPKRPRKV
;
A
#
# COMPACT_ATOMS: atom_id res chain seq x y z
N MET A 1 55.84 45.37 -65.93
CA MET A 1 56.59 44.11 -65.93
C MET A 1 56.16 43.30 -64.72
N ILE A 2 55.44 42.19 -64.95
CA ILE A 2 55.34 40.93 -64.17
C ILE A 2 55.31 41.05 -62.63
N GLY A 3 54.31 40.59 -61.86
CA GLY A 3 53.19 39.70 -62.13
C GLY A 3 52.22 39.60 -60.94
N ASP A 4 51.21 38.76 -61.12
CA ASP A 4 49.85 38.75 -60.58
C ASP A 4 49.59 38.39 -59.10
N VAL A 5 48.46 38.94 -58.62
CA VAL A 5 47.35 38.32 -57.85
C VAL A 5 47.74 37.50 -56.60
N GLN A 6 47.70 38.04 -55.38
CA GLN A 6 46.50 38.40 -54.62
C GLN A 6 45.41 37.30 -54.58
N GLN A 7 45.73 36.12 -54.04
CA GLN A 7 44.79 35.24 -53.30
C GLN A 7 45.53 34.00 -52.81
N ILE A 8 45.03 33.41 -51.72
CA ILE A 8 45.32 32.06 -51.18
C ILE A 8 46.09 32.08 -49.84
N LEU A 9 45.29 31.86 -48.78
CA LEU A 9 45.62 31.19 -47.51
C LEU A 9 46.28 31.99 -46.36
N GLN A 10 45.42 32.28 -45.38
CA GLN A 10 45.62 32.08 -43.93
C GLN A 10 46.38 33.13 -43.11
N GLY A 11 45.59 33.84 -42.29
CA GLY A 11 45.68 33.67 -40.84
C GLY A 11 46.54 34.68 -40.07
N SER A 12 45.94 35.81 -39.67
CA SER A 12 46.47 36.67 -38.60
C SER A 12 45.55 36.62 -37.39
N GLU A 13 45.98 35.93 -36.34
CA GLU A 13 45.39 35.97 -34.99
C GLU A 13 45.97 37.14 -34.18
N VAL A 14 45.11 37.92 -33.51
CA VAL A 14 45.42 38.63 -32.23
C VAL A 14 44.07 38.96 -31.50
N PRO A 15 44.05 39.32 -30.20
CA PRO A 15 43.77 38.46 -29.05
C PRO A 15 42.39 38.67 -28.39
N LYS A 16 41.94 37.69 -27.59
CA LYS A 16 40.63 37.67 -26.89
C LYS A 16 40.69 38.35 -25.51
N ASP A 17 39.83 39.36 -25.33
CA ASP A 17 39.54 39.98 -24.02
C ASP A 17 38.83 39.03 -23.05
N VAL A 18 39.31 39.04 -21.81
CA VAL A 18 38.86 38.19 -20.69
C VAL A 18 37.65 38.80 -20.00
N VAL A 19 36.46 38.23 -20.24
CA VAL A 19 35.25 38.55 -19.47
C VAL A 19 35.16 37.65 -18.22
N LYS A 20 35.32 38.24 -17.03
CA LYS A 20 35.11 37.59 -15.72
C LYS A 20 33.66 37.10 -15.60
N LYS A 21 33.46 35.78 -15.51
CA LYS A 21 32.17 35.16 -15.11
C LYS A 21 32.12 35.01 -13.59
N THR A 22 31.00 35.41 -12.99
CA THR A 22 30.67 35.18 -11.58
C THR A 22 30.51 33.68 -11.28
N PRO A 23 30.92 33.19 -10.09
CA PRO A 23 30.89 31.76 -9.78
C PRO A 23 29.45 31.27 -9.53
N LYS A 24 29.05 30.20 -10.21
CA LYS A 24 27.81 29.46 -9.92
C LYS A 24 27.95 28.72 -8.59
N PRO A 25 26.91 28.68 -7.74
CA PRO A 25 26.95 27.89 -6.51
C PRO A 25 27.15 26.40 -6.83
N SER A 26 28.06 25.76 -6.10
CA SER A 26 28.49 24.38 -6.31
C SER A 26 27.33 23.40 -6.14
N ALA A 27 26.87 22.81 -7.24
CA ALA A 27 25.96 21.68 -7.18
C ALA A 27 26.69 20.48 -6.56
N VAL A 28 26.27 20.06 -5.37
CA VAL A 28 26.75 18.84 -4.70
C VAL A 28 26.63 17.66 -5.68
N ARG A 29 27.77 17.06 -6.01
CA ARG A 29 27.88 15.93 -6.94
C ARG A 29 27.38 14.66 -6.25
N LYS A 30 26.84 13.74 -7.07
CA LYS A 30 26.41 12.42 -6.60
C LYS A 30 27.63 11.67 -6.03
N PRO A 31 27.57 11.15 -4.79
CA PRO A 31 28.60 10.25 -4.27
C PRO A 31 28.76 9.00 -5.15
N GLU A 32 29.99 8.54 -5.29
CA GLU A 32 30.31 7.32 -6.03
C GLU A 32 29.66 6.11 -5.33
N GLY A 33 29.07 5.19 -6.11
CA GLY A 33 28.31 4.04 -5.58
C GLY A 33 26.83 4.28 -5.26
N MET A 34 26.33 5.53 -5.21
CA MET A 34 24.90 5.79 -5.00
C MET A 34 24.10 5.73 -6.32
N LYS A 35 22.96 5.03 -6.34
CA LYS A 35 22.04 5.08 -7.50
C LYS A 35 21.45 6.49 -7.65
N ARG A 36 21.27 6.93 -8.90
CA ARG A 36 20.81 8.29 -9.24
C ARG A 36 19.43 8.59 -8.63
N GLU A 37 18.53 7.61 -8.64
CA GLU A 37 17.21 7.71 -8.01
C GLU A 37 17.29 7.93 -6.49
N LEU A 38 18.17 7.20 -5.81
CA LEU A 38 18.38 7.32 -4.37
C LEU A 38 19.01 8.67 -4.01
N PHE A 39 19.99 9.13 -4.79
CA PHE A 39 20.57 10.46 -4.61
C PHE A 39 19.53 11.58 -4.80
N ASN A 40 18.66 11.44 -5.80
CA ASN A 40 17.58 12.40 -6.04
C ASN A 40 16.53 12.39 -4.92
N LEU A 41 16.25 11.22 -4.34
CA LEU A 41 15.34 11.07 -3.20
C LEU A 41 15.91 11.68 -1.92
N ILE A 42 17.21 11.49 -1.64
CA ILE A 42 17.89 12.05 -0.46
C ILE A 42 18.05 13.57 -0.58
N LYS A 43 18.30 14.07 -1.79
CA LYS A 43 18.49 15.50 -2.04
C LYS A 43 17.16 16.27 -2.15
N GLY A 44 16.09 15.61 -2.58
CA GLY A 44 14.79 16.22 -2.79
C GLY A 44 13.99 16.31 -1.50
N LYS A 45 14.01 17.49 -0.86
CA LYS A 45 13.03 17.83 0.18
C LYS A 45 11.61 18.02 -0.40
N ASP A 46 11.46 18.02 -1.74
CA ASP A 46 10.23 18.35 -2.46
C ASP A 46 9.92 17.32 -3.58
N LEU A 47 9.62 16.08 -3.22
CA LEU A 47 9.04 15.11 -4.19
C LEU A 47 7.51 15.14 -4.22
N THR A 48 6.87 16.08 -3.51
CA THR A 48 5.42 16.30 -3.53
C THR A 48 5.01 17.59 -4.24
N ALA A 49 5.95 18.44 -4.65
CA ALA A 49 5.61 19.64 -5.40
C ALA A 49 5.41 19.29 -6.88
N VAL A 50 4.14 19.24 -7.31
CA VAL A 50 3.77 19.44 -8.71
C VAL A 50 4.53 20.67 -9.20
N MET A 51 5.56 20.47 -10.02
CA MET A 51 6.37 21.56 -10.55
C MET A 51 5.44 22.53 -11.29
N PRO A 52 5.30 23.80 -10.85
CA PRO A 52 4.60 24.79 -11.64
C PRO A 52 5.34 24.90 -12.96
N THR A 53 4.68 24.56 -14.06
CA THR A 53 5.26 24.79 -15.38
C THR A 53 5.26 26.29 -15.58
N ASP A 54 6.35 26.95 -15.21
CA ASP A 54 6.46 28.40 -15.30
C ASP A 54 6.70 28.78 -16.78
N VAL A 55 5.63 28.76 -17.58
CA VAL A 55 5.62 28.95 -19.05
C VAL A 55 6.13 30.35 -19.47
N LYS A 56 6.24 31.29 -18.52
CA LYS A 56 6.38 32.72 -18.81
C LYS A 56 7.77 33.14 -19.35
N LYS A 57 8.85 32.43 -19.01
CA LYS A 57 10.22 32.89 -19.34
C LYS A 57 10.80 32.28 -20.63
N THR A 58 10.35 31.11 -21.04
CA THR A 58 10.89 30.39 -22.22
C THR A 58 10.20 30.74 -23.54
N TYR A 59 9.00 31.32 -23.49
CA TYR A 59 8.23 31.65 -24.69
C TYR A 59 8.87 32.82 -25.46
N LYS A 60 9.13 33.96 -24.79
CA LYS A 60 9.60 35.19 -25.47
C LYS A 60 10.94 35.04 -26.21
N GLN A 61 11.90 34.30 -25.65
CA GLN A 61 13.22 34.11 -26.28
C GLN A 61 13.15 33.24 -27.55
N LYS A 62 12.25 32.24 -27.58
CA LYS A 62 12.03 31.42 -28.77
C LYS A 62 11.40 32.21 -29.91
N PHE A 63 10.49 33.14 -29.60
CA PHE A 63 9.87 33.99 -30.62
C PHE A 63 10.87 34.94 -31.28
N GLN A 64 11.78 35.57 -30.52
CA GLN A 64 12.78 36.44 -31.13
C GLN A 64 13.78 35.66 -32.00
N ALA A 65 14.23 34.49 -31.56
CA ALA A 65 15.10 33.64 -32.38
C ALA A 65 14.39 33.16 -33.66
N ILE A 66 13.13 32.74 -33.57
CA ILE A 66 12.33 32.32 -34.73
C ILE A 66 12.07 33.51 -35.66
N PHE A 67 11.75 34.68 -35.12
CA PHE A 67 11.52 35.90 -35.88
C PHE A 67 12.78 36.31 -36.65
N ILE A 68 13.94 36.32 -36.00
CA ILE A 68 15.23 36.60 -36.63
C ILE A 68 15.53 35.60 -37.74
N ILE A 69 15.35 34.29 -37.52
CA ILE A 69 15.60 33.24 -38.52
C ILE A 69 14.66 33.36 -39.74
N ILE A 70 13.39 33.75 -39.54
CA ILE A 70 12.42 33.95 -40.62
C ILE A 70 12.77 35.23 -41.40
N PHE A 71 13.09 36.32 -40.71
CA PHE A 71 13.43 37.62 -41.34
C PHE A 71 14.76 37.56 -42.09
N THR A 72 15.71 36.74 -41.64
CA THR A 72 17.01 36.52 -42.29
C THR A 72 16.97 35.42 -43.37
N GLY A 73 15.79 34.86 -43.67
CA GLY A 73 15.59 33.90 -44.76
C GLY A 73 16.13 32.48 -44.51
N PHE A 74 16.69 32.19 -43.33
CA PHE A 74 17.30 30.89 -43.04
C PHE A 74 16.28 29.76 -42.80
N ARG A 75 15.00 30.06 -42.55
CA ARG A 75 13.91 29.07 -42.56
C ARG A 75 12.58 29.64 -43.04
N SER A 76 11.92 28.92 -43.96
CA SER A 76 10.53 29.17 -44.33
C SER A 76 9.56 28.73 -43.22
N VAL A 77 8.46 29.48 -43.05
CA VAL A 77 7.34 29.07 -42.19
C VAL A 77 6.81 27.69 -42.64
N ARG A 78 6.59 26.78 -41.70
CA ARG A 78 6.04 25.45 -42.01
C ARG A 78 4.62 25.63 -42.54
N LYS A 79 4.36 25.06 -43.72
CA LYS A 79 3.02 25.11 -44.34
C LYS A 79 2.15 23.99 -43.77
N TYR A 80 0.88 24.31 -43.53
CA TYR A 80 -0.14 23.37 -43.07
C TYR A 80 -1.30 23.36 -44.07
N LYS A 81 -1.93 22.20 -44.24
CA LYS A 81 -3.15 22.01 -45.03
C LYS A 81 -4.22 21.39 -44.14
N TRP A 82 -5.45 21.90 -44.26
CA TRP A 82 -6.63 21.28 -43.68
C TRP A 82 -6.98 20.06 -44.54
N MET A 83 -6.91 18.86 -43.97
CA MET A 83 -7.17 17.62 -44.71
C MET A 83 -8.22 16.78 -44.00
N SER A 84 -9.05 16.11 -44.79
CA SER A 84 -9.89 15.03 -44.30
C SER A 84 -9.05 13.77 -44.05
N PHE A 85 -9.45 12.99 -43.05
CA PHE A 85 -8.90 11.68 -42.77
C PHE A 85 -10.00 10.76 -42.24
N THR A 86 -9.85 9.47 -42.52
CA THR A 86 -10.69 8.42 -41.96
C THR A 86 -9.92 7.73 -40.86
N ASN A 87 -10.53 7.58 -39.68
CA ASN A 87 -9.90 6.83 -38.59
C ASN A 87 -10.25 5.34 -38.73
N GLU A 88 -9.28 4.53 -39.14
CA GLU A 88 -9.43 3.08 -39.32
C GLU A 88 -9.85 2.34 -38.04
N ALA A 89 -9.63 2.96 -36.87
CA ALA A 89 -10.07 2.41 -35.59
C ALA A 89 -11.59 2.46 -35.39
N ARG A 90 -12.33 3.19 -36.24
CA ARG A 90 -13.78 3.30 -36.18
C ARG A 90 -14.42 2.47 -37.29
N THR A 91 -15.58 1.91 -37.00
CA THR A 91 -16.38 1.12 -37.95
C THR A 91 -17.45 1.95 -38.69
N ASP A 92 -17.68 3.20 -38.28
CA ASP A 92 -18.76 4.06 -38.81
C ASP A 92 -18.37 4.88 -40.05
N GLY A 93 -17.12 4.79 -40.50
CA GLY A 93 -16.63 5.53 -41.67
C GLY A 93 -16.60 7.05 -41.50
N LEU A 94 -16.64 7.55 -40.26
CA LEU A 94 -16.68 8.99 -40.00
C LEU A 94 -15.41 9.68 -40.51
N MET A 95 -15.59 10.60 -41.48
CA MET A 95 -14.52 11.46 -41.98
C MET A 95 -14.36 12.69 -41.11
N LEU A 96 -13.20 12.81 -40.47
CA LEU A 96 -12.82 13.95 -39.66
C LEU A 96 -11.79 14.79 -40.41
N HIS A 97 -11.55 16.01 -39.92
CA HIS A 97 -10.57 16.90 -40.52
C HIS A 97 -9.57 17.40 -39.47
N HIS A 98 -8.31 17.58 -39.87
CA HIS A 98 -7.34 18.27 -39.04
C HIS A 98 -6.24 18.97 -39.87
N TRP A 99 -5.46 19.84 -39.21
CA TRP A 99 -4.31 20.50 -39.82
C TRP A 99 -3.09 19.56 -39.89
N VAL A 100 -2.73 19.15 -41.10
CA VAL A 100 -1.52 18.34 -41.38
C VAL A 100 -0.43 19.26 -41.91
N ARG A 101 0.83 19.01 -41.53
CA ARG A 101 1.96 19.70 -42.19
C ARG A 101 2.12 19.19 -43.62
N THR A 102 2.40 20.07 -44.57
CA THR A 102 2.52 19.69 -45.98
C THR A 102 3.60 18.64 -46.25
N ASP A 103 4.66 18.61 -45.46
CA ASP A 103 5.76 17.63 -45.57
C ASP A 103 5.42 16.25 -44.99
N LYS A 104 4.31 16.12 -44.26
CA LYS A 104 3.89 14.89 -43.57
C LYS A 104 2.55 14.34 -44.06
N VAL A 105 2.10 14.80 -45.22
CA VAL A 105 0.81 14.40 -45.79
C VAL A 105 0.77 12.89 -46.08
N GLU A 106 1.82 12.33 -46.68
CA GLU A 106 1.89 10.90 -47.00
C GLU A 106 2.02 10.02 -45.74
N ALA A 107 2.74 10.50 -44.73
CA ALA A 107 2.89 9.81 -43.44
C ALA A 107 1.61 9.80 -42.59
N MET A 108 0.52 10.37 -43.10
CA MET A 108 -0.78 10.48 -42.45
C MET A 108 -1.72 9.31 -42.81
N ASN A 109 -1.35 8.48 -43.80
CA ASN A 109 -2.16 7.37 -44.27
C ASN A 109 -1.37 6.05 -44.15
N PRO A 110 -1.79 5.08 -43.30
CA PRO A 110 -2.99 5.09 -42.44
C PRO A 110 -2.91 6.12 -41.30
N TYR A 111 -4.07 6.51 -40.75
CA TYR A 111 -4.16 7.51 -39.69
C TYR A 111 -3.22 7.14 -38.51
N PRO A 112 -2.19 7.95 -38.19
CA PRO A 112 -1.11 7.50 -37.29
C PRO A 112 -1.55 7.17 -35.88
N PHE A 113 -2.72 7.66 -35.44
CA PHE A 113 -3.25 7.35 -34.12
C PHE A 113 -4.18 6.13 -34.09
N SER A 114 -4.59 5.58 -35.24
CA SER A 114 -5.42 4.37 -35.28
C SER A 114 -4.72 3.19 -34.61
N LYS A 115 -3.38 3.10 -34.72
CA LYS A 115 -2.57 2.08 -34.05
C LYS A 115 -2.63 2.10 -32.52
N PHE A 116 -3.09 3.20 -31.92
CA PHE A 116 -3.25 3.31 -30.46
C PHE A 116 -4.62 2.87 -29.97
N ASN A 117 -5.54 2.51 -30.88
CA ASN A 117 -6.82 1.94 -30.50
C ASN A 117 -6.64 0.51 -29.99
N LYS A 118 -6.49 0.36 -28.69
CA LYS A 118 -6.43 -0.93 -28.02
C LYS A 118 -7.81 -1.28 -27.49
N VAL A 119 -8.45 -2.27 -28.11
CA VAL A 119 -9.73 -2.82 -27.65
C VAL A 119 -9.44 -3.91 -26.62
N ILE A 120 -10.17 -3.89 -25.51
CA ILE A 120 -10.06 -4.91 -24.46
C ILE A 120 -10.95 -6.07 -24.85
N ASP A 121 -10.40 -7.29 -24.87
CA ASP A 121 -11.20 -8.49 -25.03
C ASP A 121 -11.86 -8.86 -23.70
N ILE A 122 -13.20 -8.92 -23.70
CA ILE A 122 -14.00 -9.23 -22.52
C ILE A 122 -14.58 -10.63 -22.71
N PRO A 123 -14.23 -11.59 -21.82
CA PRO A 123 -14.75 -12.95 -21.91
C PRO A 123 -16.27 -12.98 -21.96
N THR A 124 -16.80 -13.76 -22.91
CA THR A 124 -18.21 -14.16 -22.95
C THR A 124 -18.39 -15.46 -22.19
N TYR A 125 -19.55 -15.66 -21.58
CA TYR A 125 -19.90 -16.92 -20.91
C TYR A 125 -21.17 -17.52 -21.52
N THR A 126 -21.30 -18.85 -21.43
CA THR A 126 -22.50 -19.58 -21.85
C THR A 126 -23.53 -19.65 -20.73
N ASP A 127 -24.76 -20.01 -21.10
CA ASP A 127 -25.86 -20.24 -20.16
C ASP A 127 -25.50 -21.33 -19.13
N GLU A 128 -24.84 -22.39 -19.58
CA GLU A 128 -24.39 -23.50 -18.72
C GLU A 128 -23.30 -23.07 -17.73
N GLU A 129 -22.30 -22.30 -18.20
CA GLU A 129 -21.26 -21.73 -17.34
C GLU A 129 -21.88 -20.82 -16.28
N TYR A 130 -22.87 -20.00 -16.67
CA TYR A 130 -23.57 -19.11 -15.75
C TYR A 130 -24.32 -19.88 -14.67
N GLU A 131 -25.09 -20.88 -15.10
CA GLU A 131 -26.01 -21.61 -14.23
C GLU A 131 -25.28 -22.46 -13.17
N ASN A 132 -24.11 -22.99 -13.54
CA ASN A 132 -23.31 -23.88 -12.71
C ASN A 132 -22.31 -23.14 -11.81
N HIS A 133 -21.69 -22.06 -12.29
CA HIS A 133 -20.53 -21.44 -11.61
C HIS A 133 -20.69 -19.95 -11.28
N LEU A 134 -21.55 -19.20 -11.98
CA LEU A 134 -21.59 -17.73 -11.87
C LEU A 134 -22.80 -17.19 -11.08
N LYS A 135 -23.71 -18.05 -10.61
CA LYS A 135 -24.88 -17.63 -9.82
C LYS A 135 -24.50 -17.05 -8.46
N ILE A 136 -25.04 -15.88 -8.15
CA ILE A 136 -24.92 -15.24 -6.83
C ILE A 136 -26.28 -14.65 -6.46
N ALA A 137 -26.75 -14.88 -5.22
CA ALA A 137 -28.06 -14.39 -4.76
C ALA A 137 -28.24 -12.86 -4.85
N LYS A 138 -27.13 -12.11 -4.77
CA LYS A 138 -27.11 -10.65 -4.89
C LYS A 138 -27.26 -10.14 -6.33
N TRP A 139 -27.08 -10.98 -7.35
CA TRP A 139 -27.00 -10.56 -8.76
C TRP A 139 -27.91 -11.40 -9.64
N SER A 140 -28.74 -10.74 -10.43
CA SER A 140 -29.52 -11.45 -11.46
C SER A 140 -28.68 -11.70 -12.71
N ARG A 141 -29.11 -12.67 -13.54
CA ARG A 141 -28.48 -12.94 -14.84
C ARG A 141 -28.57 -11.74 -15.76
N GLY A 142 -29.77 -11.16 -15.91
CA GLY A 142 -29.98 -9.99 -16.76
C GLY A 142 -29.16 -8.76 -16.32
N GLU A 143 -29.01 -8.55 -15.01
CA GLU A 143 -28.15 -7.48 -14.46
C GLU A 143 -26.65 -7.75 -14.76
N THR A 144 -26.23 -9.01 -14.69
CA THR A 144 -24.85 -9.41 -15.03
C THR A 144 -24.58 -9.24 -16.53
N ASP A 145 -25.51 -9.66 -17.39
CA ASP A 145 -25.39 -9.51 -18.84
C ASP A 145 -25.32 -8.02 -19.23
N TYR A 146 -26.15 -7.19 -18.60
CA TYR A 146 -26.13 -5.73 -18.76
C TYR A 146 -24.80 -5.11 -18.32
N LEU A 147 -24.22 -5.58 -17.20
CA LEU A 147 -22.89 -5.16 -16.77
C LEU A 147 -21.82 -5.50 -17.81
N PHE A 148 -21.82 -6.72 -18.34
CA PHE A 148 -20.85 -7.14 -19.36
C PHE A 148 -21.03 -6.37 -20.67
N ASP A 149 -22.27 -6.09 -21.10
CA ASP A 149 -22.53 -5.23 -22.26
C ASP A 149 -22.01 -3.81 -22.06
N THR A 150 -22.30 -3.22 -20.90
CA THR A 150 -21.80 -1.89 -20.55
C THR A 150 -20.28 -1.84 -20.52
N CYS A 151 -19.63 -2.87 -19.97
CA CYS A 151 -18.18 -3.00 -19.96
C CYS A 151 -17.59 -3.11 -21.39
N ARG A 152 -18.24 -3.85 -22.31
CA ARG A 152 -17.85 -3.94 -23.73
C ARG A 152 -17.98 -2.61 -24.46
N ARG A 153 -19.07 -1.89 -24.22
CA ARG A 153 -19.33 -0.61 -24.89
C ARG A 153 -18.37 0.51 -24.47
N PHE A 154 -17.83 0.45 -23.25
CA PHE A 154 -17.00 1.51 -22.68
C PHE A 154 -15.56 1.07 -22.34
N ASP A 155 -15.10 -0.09 -22.85
CA ASP A 155 -13.78 -0.69 -22.62
C ASP A 155 -13.38 -0.73 -21.13
N ILE A 156 -14.30 -1.15 -20.26
CA ILE A 156 -14.06 -1.27 -18.79
C ILE A 156 -13.52 0.04 -18.16
N ARG A 157 -13.82 1.19 -18.75
CA ARG A 157 -13.50 2.48 -18.13
C ARG A 157 -14.46 2.70 -16.97
N TRP A 158 -14.11 2.17 -15.80
CA TRP A 158 -14.96 2.13 -14.61
C TRP A 158 -15.68 3.44 -14.27
N PRO A 159 -15.06 4.63 -14.37
CA PRO A 159 -15.79 5.89 -14.16
C PRO A 159 -16.96 6.09 -15.13
N ILE A 160 -16.77 5.74 -16.42
CA ILE A 160 -17.80 5.85 -17.46
C ILE A 160 -18.84 4.73 -17.32
N VAL A 161 -18.38 3.51 -17.07
CA VAL A 161 -19.26 2.35 -16.84
C VAL A 161 -20.21 2.66 -15.69
N PHE A 162 -19.69 3.18 -14.58
CA PHE A 162 -20.50 3.55 -13.42
C PHE A 162 -21.46 4.71 -13.71
N ASP A 163 -20.99 5.76 -14.38
CA ASP A 163 -21.84 6.90 -14.79
C ASP A 163 -23.02 6.47 -15.67
N ARG A 164 -22.79 5.50 -16.57
CA ARG A 164 -23.79 5.00 -17.53
C ARG A 164 -24.57 3.80 -17.02
N TYR A 165 -24.25 3.26 -15.85
CA TYR A 165 -24.92 2.09 -15.31
C TYR A 165 -26.29 2.48 -14.74
N ASP A 166 -27.36 1.94 -15.33
CA ASP A 166 -28.72 2.26 -14.87
C ASP A 166 -29.09 1.46 -13.61
N CYS A 167 -28.79 2.04 -12.45
CA CYS A 167 -29.19 1.47 -11.15
C CYS A 167 -30.71 1.44 -10.95
N LYS A 168 -31.48 2.32 -11.62
CA LYS A 168 -32.94 2.39 -11.45
C LYS A 168 -33.63 1.20 -12.09
N MET A 169 -33.10 0.72 -13.22
CA MET A 169 -33.61 -0.46 -13.93
C MET A 169 -33.66 -1.70 -13.01
N PHE A 170 -32.70 -1.84 -12.09
CA PHE A 170 -32.61 -3.00 -11.20
C PHE A 170 -33.08 -2.70 -9.77
N GLY A 171 -33.49 -1.47 -9.47
CA GLY A 171 -33.97 -1.07 -8.14
C GLY A 171 -32.90 -1.14 -7.04
N VAL A 172 -31.62 -1.25 -7.40
CA VAL A 172 -30.50 -1.40 -6.47
C VAL A 172 -29.41 -0.40 -6.80
N ASN A 173 -29.01 0.40 -5.82
CA ASN A 173 -27.89 1.31 -5.95
C ASN A 173 -26.58 0.54 -5.78
N ARG A 174 -25.90 0.25 -6.89
CA ARG A 174 -24.57 -0.38 -6.89
C ARG A 174 -23.49 0.67 -6.73
N SER A 175 -22.44 0.36 -5.98
CA SER A 175 -21.20 1.16 -6.00
C SER A 175 -20.26 0.71 -7.13
N VAL A 176 -19.29 1.54 -7.50
CA VAL A 176 -18.24 1.17 -8.48
C VAL A 176 -17.54 -0.12 -8.06
N GLU A 177 -17.30 -0.26 -6.76
CA GLU A 177 -16.63 -1.40 -6.15
C GLU A 177 -17.45 -2.68 -6.29
N ASP A 178 -18.78 -2.61 -6.18
CA ASP A 178 -19.67 -3.77 -6.35
C ASP A 178 -19.72 -4.22 -7.82
N LEU A 179 -19.74 -3.27 -8.77
CA LEU A 179 -19.68 -3.59 -10.20
C LEU A 179 -18.34 -4.29 -10.54
N LYS A 180 -17.24 -3.77 -9.99
CA LYS A 180 -15.91 -4.38 -10.12
C LYS A 180 -15.85 -5.78 -9.52
N GLU A 181 -16.38 -5.94 -8.30
CA GLU A 181 -16.44 -7.22 -7.61
C GLU A 181 -17.10 -8.28 -8.49
N ARG A 182 -18.29 -7.97 -9.02
CA ARG A 182 -19.03 -8.90 -9.89
C ARG A 182 -18.30 -9.22 -11.19
N PHE A 183 -17.76 -8.20 -11.85
CA PHE A 183 -17.05 -8.40 -13.12
C PHE A 183 -15.79 -9.25 -12.93
N TYR A 184 -14.95 -8.91 -11.95
CA TYR A 184 -13.71 -9.63 -11.71
C TYR A 184 -13.93 -11.01 -11.08
N SER A 185 -14.98 -11.22 -10.29
CA SER A 185 -15.33 -12.56 -9.79
C SER A 185 -15.67 -13.50 -10.95
N ILE A 186 -16.46 -13.04 -11.92
CA ILE A 186 -16.79 -13.85 -13.09
C ILE A 186 -15.55 -14.13 -13.94
N ASN A 187 -14.70 -13.13 -14.16
CA ASN A 187 -13.45 -13.33 -14.88
C ASN A 187 -12.54 -14.33 -14.15
N TYR A 188 -12.50 -14.31 -12.82
CA TYR A 188 -11.75 -15.27 -12.03
C TYR A 188 -12.26 -16.70 -12.26
N GLU A 189 -13.56 -16.92 -12.11
CA GLU A 189 -14.18 -18.24 -12.32
C GLU A 189 -14.00 -18.74 -13.76
N LEU A 190 -14.24 -17.90 -14.77
CA LEU A 190 -14.08 -18.28 -16.17
C LEU A 190 -12.63 -18.61 -16.53
N ASN A 191 -11.66 -17.87 -15.99
CA ASN A 191 -10.25 -18.19 -16.21
C ASN A 191 -9.86 -19.53 -15.58
N LEU A 192 -10.35 -19.81 -14.37
CA LEU A 192 -10.07 -21.08 -13.69
C LEU A 192 -10.72 -22.28 -14.40
N LEU A 193 -11.94 -22.11 -14.93
CA LEU A 193 -12.63 -23.16 -15.70
C LEU A 193 -11.94 -23.47 -17.03
N ARG A 194 -11.43 -22.45 -17.71
CA ARG A 194 -10.79 -22.58 -19.03
C ARG A 194 -9.33 -23.01 -18.94
N ASP A 195 -8.63 -22.51 -17.93
CA ASP A 195 -7.26 -22.86 -17.64
C ASP A 195 -7.07 -23.10 -16.12
N PRO A 196 -7.17 -24.37 -15.68
CA PRO A 196 -6.96 -24.74 -14.29
C PRO A 196 -5.54 -24.48 -13.76
N SER A 197 -4.57 -24.24 -14.64
CA SER A 197 -3.18 -23.91 -14.28
C SER A 197 -2.95 -22.41 -14.13
N SER A 198 -3.90 -21.59 -14.59
CA SER A 198 -3.83 -20.15 -14.42
C SER A 198 -3.84 -19.78 -12.95
N SER A 199 -3.14 -18.72 -12.58
CA SER A 199 -3.20 -18.10 -11.25
C SER A 199 -3.96 -16.78 -11.39
N PRO A 200 -5.30 -16.78 -11.43
CA PRO A 200 -6.04 -15.58 -11.75
C PRO A 200 -5.93 -14.59 -10.58
N THR A 201 -5.83 -13.31 -10.90
CA THR A 201 -5.73 -12.27 -9.88
C THR A 201 -7.10 -12.03 -9.27
N ALA A 202 -7.23 -12.28 -7.97
CA ALA A 202 -8.46 -12.01 -7.23
C ALA A 202 -8.58 -10.50 -6.93
N TYR A 203 -9.76 -9.93 -7.19
CA TYR A 203 -10.08 -8.57 -6.83
C TYR A 203 -10.68 -8.51 -5.42
N ASP A 204 -10.00 -7.82 -4.49
CA ASP A 204 -10.49 -7.61 -3.13
C ASP A 204 -11.28 -6.29 -3.04
N ALA A 205 -12.60 -6.39 -3.18
CA ALA A 205 -13.52 -5.26 -3.12
C ALA A 205 -13.53 -4.59 -1.74
N GLU A 206 -13.39 -5.37 -0.67
CA GLU A 206 -13.35 -4.86 0.71
C GLU A 206 -12.08 -4.05 0.97
N HIS A 207 -10.94 -4.52 0.48
CA HIS A 207 -9.69 -3.76 0.53
C HIS A 207 -9.82 -2.44 -0.25
N GLU A 208 -10.36 -2.47 -1.47
CA GLU A 208 -10.50 -1.27 -2.29
C GLU A 208 -11.45 -0.24 -1.66
N ARG A 209 -12.54 -0.69 -1.04
CA ARG A 209 -13.47 0.19 -0.31
C ARG A 209 -12.78 0.86 0.88
N ARG A 210 -12.03 0.10 1.70
CA ARG A 210 -11.26 0.66 2.82
C ARG A 210 -10.17 1.62 2.36
N ARG A 211 -9.45 1.28 1.28
CA ARG A 211 -8.41 2.13 0.68
C ARG A 211 -9.00 3.47 0.23
N LYS A 212 -10.15 3.45 -0.44
CA LYS A 212 -10.85 4.65 -0.89
C LYS A 212 -11.37 5.49 0.28
N GLU A 213 -11.90 4.85 1.32
CA GLU A 213 -12.33 5.53 2.53
C GLU A 213 -11.16 6.24 3.23
N GLN A 214 -10.01 5.59 3.37
CA GLN A 214 -8.81 6.18 3.94
C GLN A 214 -8.31 7.38 3.12
N LEU A 215 -8.30 7.24 1.79
CA LEU A 215 -7.92 8.34 0.89
C LEU A 215 -8.89 9.52 1.04
N ASN A 216 -10.19 9.26 1.12
CA ASN A 216 -11.19 10.31 1.28
C ASN A 216 -11.06 11.02 2.65
N LYS A 217 -10.74 10.26 3.71
CA LYS A 217 -10.41 10.83 5.03
C LYS A 217 -9.19 11.75 4.96
N GLN A 218 -8.14 11.34 4.26
CA GLN A 218 -6.93 12.16 4.09
C GLN A 218 -7.18 13.40 3.24
N TRP A 219 -7.94 13.25 2.14
CA TRP A 219 -8.26 14.32 1.23
C TRP A 219 -9.10 15.42 1.88
N ASN A 220 -10.04 15.03 2.75
CA ASN A 220 -10.93 15.95 3.47
C ASN A 220 -10.38 16.38 4.85
N ARG A 221 -9.08 16.18 5.13
CA ARG A 221 -8.49 16.68 6.37
C ARG A 221 -8.55 18.20 6.40
N THR A 222 -9.04 18.76 7.51
CA THR A 222 -9.02 20.21 7.73
C THR A 222 -7.66 20.67 8.24
N ALA A 223 -7.35 21.96 8.07
CA ALA A 223 -6.10 22.53 8.58
C ALA A 223 -5.99 22.43 10.11
N GLU A 224 -7.12 22.57 10.82
CA GLU A 224 -7.19 22.42 12.28
C GLU A 224 -6.84 20.98 12.72
N GLN A 225 -7.38 19.97 12.03
CA GLN A 225 -7.06 18.57 12.30
C GLN A 225 -5.58 18.25 12.07
N LEU A 226 -4.95 18.89 11.07
CA LEU A 226 -3.52 18.73 10.82
C LEU A 226 -2.69 19.35 11.94
N GLN A 227 -3.05 20.54 12.41
CA GLN A 227 -2.35 21.20 13.51
C GLN A 227 -2.50 20.41 14.81
N GLU A 228 -3.70 19.90 15.12
CA GLU A 228 -3.93 19.04 16.28
C GLU A 228 -3.11 17.74 16.19
N GLU A 229 -3.05 17.09 15.01
CA GLU A 229 -2.22 15.89 14.80
C GLU A 229 -0.72 16.19 15.02
N GLU A 230 -0.24 17.36 14.58
CA GLU A 230 1.14 17.81 14.81
C GLU A 230 1.43 18.04 16.29
N ASP A 231 0.53 18.71 17.01
CA ASP A 231 0.65 18.98 18.44
C ASP A 231 0.63 17.69 19.26
N LEU A 232 -0.29 16.77 18.97
CA LEU A 232 -0.36 15.45 19.58
C LEU A 232 0.91 14.63 19.31
N THR A 233 1.43 14.69 18.08
CA THR A 233 2.67 14.00 17.73
C THR A 233 3.87 14.58 18.49
N ALA A 234 3.93 15.90 18.64
CA ALA A 234 4.95 16.57 19.43
C ALA A 234 4.84 16.19 20.92
N GLU A 235 3.64 16.13 21.46
CA GLU A 235 3.38 15.71 22.84
C GLU A 235 3.77 14.25 23.07
N LEU A 236 3.40 13.34 22.17
CA LEU A 236 3.76 11.92 22.23
C LEU A 236 5.29 11.76 22.28
N ARG A 237 6.03 12.47 21.42
CA ARG A 237 7.50 12.48 21.46
C ARG A 237 8.06 13.00 22.79
N ARG A 238 7.45 14.04 23.37
CA ARG A 238 7.85 14.56 24.70
C ARG A 238 7.60 13.53 25.80
N ILE A 239 6.52 12.74 25.72
CA ILE A 239 6.21 11.68 26.68
C ILE A 239 7.21 10.52 26.54
N GLU A 240 7.49 10.09 25.30
CA GLU A 240 8.46 9.03 25.01
C GLU A 240 9.87 9.39 25.50
N LEU A 241 10.30 10.65 25.29
CA LEU A 241 11.59 11.13 25.78
C LEU A 241 11.66 11.07 27.32
N ARG A 242 10.64 11.60 28.01
CA ARG A 242 10.55 11.55 29.48
C ARG A 242 10.51 10.11 30.01
N LYS A 243 9.83 9.19 29.31
CA LYS A 243 9.82 7.77 29.64
C LYS A 243 11.23 7.18 29.52
N LYS A 244 11.93 7.44 28.42
CA LYS A 244 13.31 6.98 28.20
C LYS A 244 14.30 7.54 29.22
N GLU A 245 14.14 8.80 29.62
CA GLU A 245 14.96 9.40 30.69
C GLU A 245 14.72 8.73 32.04
N ARG A 246 13.46 8.46 32.40
CA ARG A 246 13.12 7.73 33.63
C ARG A 246 13.69 6.30 33.61
N GLU A 247 13.59 5.60 32.49
CA GLU A 247 14.18 4.27 32.32
C GLU A 247 15.70 4.29 32.47
N LYS A 248 16.39 5.27 31.86
CA LYS A 248 17.84 5.45 32.04
C LYS A 248 18.22 5.70 33.50
N LYS A 249 17.51 6.60 34.19
CA LYS A 249 17.75 6.90 35.60
C LYS A 249 17.50 5.69 36.49
N ALA A 250 16.41 4.95 36.25
CA ALA A 250 16.12 3.71 36.98
C ALA A 250 17.20 2.64 36.77
N HIS A 251 17.67 2.47 35.52
CA HIS A 251 18.74 1.54 35.21
C HIS A 251 20.09 1.94 35.82
N ASP A 252 20.40 3.24 35.86
CA ASP A 252 21.60 3.76 36.50
C ASP A 252 21.56 3.57 38.04
N LEU A 253 20.42 3.88 38.67
CA LEU A 253 20.20 3.57 40.08
C LEU A 253 20.33 2.08 40.39
N GLN A 254 19.80 1.22 39.52
CA GLN A 254 19.92 -0.24 39.68
C GLN A 254 21.38 -0.71 39.55
N LYS A 255 22.19 -0.09 38.68
CA LYS A 255 23.64 -0.35 38.63
C LYS A 255 24.34 0.06 39.92
N LEU A 256 24.03 1.23 40.46
CA LEU A 256 24.59 1.73 41.72
C LEU A 256 24.25 0.79 42.89
N ILE A 257 23.00 0.32 42.98
CA ILE A 257 22.58 -0.65 43.99
C ILE A 257 23.37 -1.97 43.86
N ASN A 258 23.46 -2.52 42.65
CA ASN A 258 24.22 -3.75 42.40
C ASN A 258 25.74 -3.60 42.65
N MET A 259 26.31 -2.41 42.43
CA MET A 259 27.71 -2.13 42.75
C MET A 259 27.94 -2.01 44.27
N THR A 260 26.94 -1.50 45.01
CA THR A 260 27.01 -1.35 46.47
C THR A 260 26.78 -2.67 47.22
N GLU A 261 26.04 -3.61 46.62
CA GLU A 261 25.83 -4.97 47.15
C GLU A 261 26.95 -5.96 46.78
N GLN A 262 28.04 -5.52 46.12
CA GLN A 262 29.23 -6.39 46.02
C GLN A 262 29.80 -6.63 47.42
N PRO A 263 29.84 -7.89 47.90
CA PRO A 263 30.32 -8.17 49.24
C PRO A 263 31.82 -7.89 49.31
N ALA A 264 32.21 -6.96 50.20
CA ALA A 264 33.59 -6.87 50.65
C ALA A 264 33.99 -8.25 51.19
N SER A 265 34.86 -8.95 50.47
CA SER A 265 35.44 -10.20 50.96
C SER A 265 36.29 -9.91 52.19
N PRO A 266 36.21 -10.73 53.26
CA PRO A 266 36.89 -10.44 54.50
C PRO A 266 38.35 -10.91 54.42
N SER A 267 39.31 -10.04 54.75
CA SER A 267 40.68 -10.45 55.06
C SER A 267 41.05 -9.96 56.46
N THR A 268 40.99 -10.92 57.40
CA THR A 268 41.93 -11.17 58.50
C THR A 268 42.63 -9.99 59.17
N ALA A 269 42.22 -9.67 60.41
CA ALA A 269 43.15 -9.34 61.50
C ALA A 269 42.48 -9.60 62.85
N GLY A 270 43.20 -10.30 63.73
CA GLY A 270 42.70 -10.83 64.99
C GLY A 270 42.85 -9.93 66.22
N PHE A 271 42.08 -10.34 67.23
CA PHE A 271 42.09 -10.07 68.67
C PHE A 271 41.43 -8.79 69.25
N PRO A 272 40.75 -8.93 70.41
CA PRO A 272 39.81 -7.94 70.94
C PRO A 272 40.39 -7.12 72.10
N GLY A 273 39.83 -5.92 72.32
CA GLY A 273 40.16 -5.05 73.44
C GLY A 273 38.95 -4.22 73.89
N ALA A 274 38.71 -4.22 75.19
CA ALA A 274 37.48 -3.83 75.88
C ALA A 274 37.11 -2.33 75.89
N ALA A 275 35.80 -2.13 76.09
CA ALA A 275 35.14 -1.10 76.92
C ALA A 275 35.32 0.41 76.59
N THR A 276 34.22 1.08 76.25
CA THR A 276 33.38 1.85 77.21
C THR A 276 32.36 2.71 76.46
N ALA A 277 31.13 2.69 76.94
CA ALA A 277 30.06 3.57 76.54
C ALA A 277 30.08 4.85 77.38
N LYS A 278 29.75 6.01 76.78
CA LYS A 278 28.61 6.87 77.20
C LYS A 278 28.51 8.22 76.47
N ARG A 279 27.23 8.59 76.23
CA ARG A 279 26.59 9.93 76.05
C ARG A 279 26.64 10.57 74.66
N LYS A 280 25.61 11.26 74.15
CA LYS A 280 24.16 11.44 74.46
C LYS A 280 23.62 12.42 73.39
N ASN A 281 22.51 12.12 72.70
CA ASN A 281 21.29 12.93 72.65
C ASN A 281 20.37 12.57 71.47
N GLN A 282 19.08 12.48 71.83
CA GLN A 282 17.90 12.24 71.01
C GLN A 282 17.58 13.39 70.04
N PHE A 283 16.91 13.07 68.94
CA PHE A 283 15.63 13.72 68.63
C PHE A 283 14.64 12.73 68.00
N ARG A 284 13.37 12.88 68.39
CA ARG A 284 12.24 11.95 68.29
C ARG A 284 11.16 12.57 67.41
N VAL A 285 10.53 11.78 66.53
CA VAL A 285 9.12 11.98 66.10
C VAL A 285 8.54 10.58 65.80
N LYS A 286 7.89 9.93 66.77
CA LYS A 286 6.43 9.87 67.04
C LYS A 286 5.63 9.18 65.92
N GLY A 287 5.46 7.86 66.07
CA GLY A 287 4.41 7.09 65.42
C GLY A 287 3.07 7.24 66.16
N GLY A 288 1.98 7.17 65.41
CA GLY A 288 0.63 6.95 65.91
C GLY A 288 0.07 5.72 65.22
N SER A 289 -0.23 4.68 66.00
CA SER A 289 -1.04 3.54 65.58
C SER A 289 -2.51 3.82 65.87
N ILE A 290 -3.40 3.45 64.95
CA ILE A 290 -4.76 3.03 65.30
C ILE A 290 -5.06 1.78 64.48
N SER A 291 -5.33 0.69 65.19
CA SER A 291 -5.89 -0.55 64.66
C SER A 291 -7.40 -0.53 64.91
N MET A 292 -8.21 -0.93 63.92
CA MET A 292 -9.57 -1.44 64.15
C MET A 292 -9.86 -2.61 63.21
N ALA A 293 -10.73 -3.49 63.70
CA ALA A 293 -10.90 -4.90 63.37
C ALA A 293 -11.99 -5.21 62.31
N VAL A 294 -11.75 -6.31 61.56
CA VAL A 294 -12.65 -7.41 61.10
C VAL A 294 -13.93 -7.11 60.27
N GLY A 295 -14.02 -7.75 59.09
CA GLY A 295 -15.29 -8.12 58.42
C GLY A 295 -15.24 -8.09 56.87
N PRO A 296 -15.76 -9.10 56.13
CA PRO A 296 -15.30 -9.40 54.77
C PRO A 296 -16.08 -8.63 53.70
N LEU A 297 -15.38 -7.94 52.80
CA LEU A 297 -15.92 -7.52 51.52
C LEU A 297 -14.92 -7.83 50.40
N PHE A 298 -15.42 -8.60 49.43
CA PHE A 298 -14.75 -9.05 48.22
C PHE A 298 -14.28 -7.84 47.39
N ASN A 299 -12.99 -7.69 47.10
CA ASN A 299 -12.46 -6.65 46.22
C ASN A 299 -11.75 -7.29 45.00
N PRO A 300 -12.26 -7.13 43.76
CA PRO A 300 -11.82 -7.88 42.58
C PRO A 300 -10.61 -7.26 41.88
N LEU A 301 -9.55 -6.89 42.61
CA LEU A 301 -8.34 -6.28 42.03
C LEU A 301 -7.03 -6.96 42.41
N ASP A 302 -7.08 -8.09 43.13
CA ASP A 302 -5.88 -8.87 43.44
C ASP A 302 -5.69 -10.03 42.44
N ILE A 303 -5.52 -9.66 41.16
CA ILE A 303 -4.85 -10.54 40.19
C ILE A 303 -3.43 -10.04 40.06
N SER A 304 -2.50 -10.80 40.64
CA SER A 304 -1.06 -10.70 40.41
C SER A 304 -0.73 -10.52 38.93
N VAL A 305 -0.51 -9.27 38.51
CA VAL A 305 0.04 -8.90 37.20
C VAL A 305 1.55 -9.13 37.24
N THR A 306 1.95 -10.40 37.39
CA THR A 306 3.36 -10.81 37.28
C THR A 306 3.58 -12.00 36.36
N ALA A 307 2.56 -12.48 35.65
CA ALA A 307 2.64 -13.72 34.86
C ALA A 307 2.49 -13.59 33.34
N LEU A 308 2.38 -12.39 32.77
CA LEU A 308 2.30 -12.21 31.32
C LEU A 308 3.35 -11.20 30.84
N ARG A 309 4.60 -11.65 30.69
CA ARG A 309 5.61 -10.97 29.88
C ARG A 309 5.51 -11.47 28.44
N PHE A 310 5.15 -10.59 27.52
CA PHE A 310 5.34 -10.83 26.09
C PHE A 310 6.78 -10.50 25.71
N SER A 311 7.35 -11.27 24.78
CA SER A 311 8.69 -11.01 24.25
C SER A 311 8.68 -9.68 23.51
N GLU A 312 9.37 -8.66 24.04
CA GLU A 312 9.56 -7.39 23.35
C GLU A 312 10.54 -7.61 22.18
N PHE A 313 10.05 -7.45 20.96
CA PHE A 313 10.89 -7.43 19.77
C PHE A 313 11.76 -6.16 19.79
N LYS A 314 13.09 -6.33 19.84
CA LYS A 314 14.06 -5.23 19.90
C LYS A 314 14.31 -4.52 18.56
N SER A 315 13.47 -4.74 17.54
CA SER A 315 13.57 -4.04 16.26
C SER A 315 12.19 -3.64 15.74
N SER A 316 12.02 -2.36 15.44
CA SER A 316 10.82 -1.82 14.81
C SER A 316 10.77 -2.27 13.33
N GLY A 317 9.71 -2.97 12.91
CA GLY A 317 9.52 -3.42 11.53
C GLY A 317 8.18 -4.13 11.31
N ALA A 318 7.77 -4.27 10.05
CA ALA A 318 6.56 -5.01 9.68
C ALA A 318 6.80 -6.52 9.79
N HIS A 319 6.05 -7.20 10.66
CA HIS A 319 6.13 -8.65 10.85
C HIS A 319 4.98 -9.36 10.12
N PHE A 320 5.30 -10.37 9.31
CA PHE A 320 4.30 -11.23 8.68
C PHE A 320 3.61 -12.10 9.74
N ARG A 321 2.28 -12.17 9.71
CA ARG A 321 1.41 -12.92 10.65
C ARG A 321 1.62 -14.45 10.66
N GLY A 322 2.58 -14.98 9.91
CA GLY A 322 2.84 -16.41 9.75
C GLY A 322 4.02 -16.97 10.57
N GLN A 323 4.71 -16.15 11.37
CA GLN A 323 5.82 -16.65 12.17
C GLN A 323 5.31 -17.35 13.44
N GLU A 324 5.66 -18.63 13.57
CA GLU A 324 5.26 -19.48 14.69
C GLU A 324 5.73 -18.86 16.02
N MET A 325 4.76 -18.52 16.88
CA MET A 325 5.03 -17.88 18.17
C MET A 325 5.70 -18.89 19.11
N LYS A 326 7.00 -18.75 19.34
CA LYS A 326 7.71 -19.55 20.35
C LYS A 326 7.19 -19.18 21.74
N LEU A 327 6.67 -20.18 22.45
CA LEU A 327 6.16 -20.01 23.82
C LEU A 327 7.30 -19.62 24.79
N PRO A 328 7.03 -18.80 25.81
CA PRO A 328 8.03 -18.40 26.80
C PRO A 328 8.67 -19.60 27.49
N THR A 329 9.98 -19.55 27.73
CA THR A 329 10.80 -20.62 28.32
C THR A 329 10.37 -21.04 29.74
N ASN A 330 9.49 -20.26 30.38
CA ASN A 330 8.98 -20.49 31.74
C ASN A 330 7.72 -21.39 31.79
N ILE A 331 7.23 -21.89 30.64
CA ILE A 331 6.12 -22.83 30.62
C ILE A 331 6.65 -24.25 30.94
N GLY A 332 6.28 -24.80 32.10
CA GLY A 332 6.75 -26.12 32.53
C GLY A 332 6.29 -27.25 31.58
N GLN A 333 7.13 -28.29 31.42
CA GLN A 333 6.92 -29.40 30.46
C GLN A 333 5.55 -30.08 30.56
N LYS A 334 4.94 -30.16 31.75
CA LYS A 334 3.58 -30.70 31.94
C LYS A 334 2.50 -29.82 31.30
N LYS A 335 2.64 -28.50 31.34
CA LYS A 335 1.69 -27.57 30.72
C LYS A 335 1.83 -27.55 29.20
N LEU A 336 3.04 -27.73 28.68
CA LEU A 336 3.31 -27.93 27.25
C LEU A 336 2.56 -29.14 26.69
N LYS A 337 2.69 -30.31 27.34
CA LYS A 337 2.01 -31.54 26.90
C LYS A 337 0.49 -31.38 26.92
N ASN A 338 -0.08 -30.70 27.92
CA ASN A 338 -1.53 -30.46 27.96
C ASN A 338 -2.02 -29.53 26.86
N ILE A 339 -1.25 -28.49 26.51
CA ILE A 339 -1.58 -27.58 25.39
C ILE A 339 -1.48 -28.34 24.06
N GLU A 340 -0.47 -29.17 23.89
CA GLU A 340 -0.28 -30.00 22.70
C GLU A 340 -1.44 -31.00 22.54
N ILE A 341 -1.84 -31.70 23.61
CA ILE A 341 -3.00 -32.60 23.63
C ILE A 341 -4.30 -31.87 23.29
N GLN A 342 -4.53 -30.68 23.84
CA GLN A 342 -5.73 -29.88 23.54
C GLN A 342 -5.73 -29.38 22.08
N SER A 343 -4.58 -28.96 21.55
CA SER A 343 -4.45 -28.53 20.16
C SER A 343 -4.63 -29.68 19.17
N ALA A 344 -4.14 -30.88 19.51
CA ALA A 344 -4.34 -32.10 18.74
C ALA A 344 -5.81 -32.57 18.78
N ALA A 345 -6.48 -32.45 19.93
CA ALA A 345 -7.91 -32.72 20.06
C ALA A 345 -8.76 -31.72 19.25
N ALA A 346 -8.37 -30.44 19.22
CA ALA A 346 -9.03 -29.42 18.40
C ALA A 346 -8.84 -29.68 16.89
N ARG A 347 -7.64 -30.12 16.46
CA ARG A 347 -7.39 -30.55 15.07
C ARG A 347 -8.23 -31.77 14.68
N LYS A 348 -8.36 -32.77 15.57
CA LYS A 348 -9.23 -33.93 15.33
C LYS A 348 -10.71 -33.55 15.22
N ARG A 349 -11.20 -32.65 16.09
CA ARG A 349 -12.59 -32.15 16.03
C ARG A 349 -12.89 -31.38 14.74
N LYS A 350 -11.89 -30.66 14.20
CA LYS A 350 -12.01 -29.94 12.93
C LYS A 350 -12.01 -30.89 11.72
N ALA A 351 -11.27 -31.99 11.80
CA ALA A 351 -11.27 -33.04 10.77
C ALA A 351 -12.59 -33.84 10.73
N THR A 352 -13.20 -34.15 11.89
CA THR A 352 -14.48 -34.87 11.94
C THR A 352 -15.68 -34.04 11.48
N ALA A 353 -15.57 -32.71 11.43
CA ALA A 353 -16.63 -31.82 10.94
C ALA A 353 -16.64 -31.64 9.40
N THR A 354 -15.68 -32.24 8.67
CA THR A 354 -15.46 -31.96 7.23
C THR A 354 -15.54 -33.21 6.34
N THR A 355 -16.28 -34.26 6.74
CA THR A 355 -16.48 -35.44 5.87
C THR A 355 -17.98 -35.63 5.57
N PRO A 356 -18.43 -35.50 4.29
CA PRO A 356 -19.80 -35.83 3.91
C PRO A 356 -19.93 -37.35 3.68
N THR A 357 -20.86 -37.98 4.40
CA THR A 357 -21.20 -39.40 4.22
C THR A 357 -22.11 -39.56 3.00
N LEU A 358 -21.56 -40.05 1.88
CA LEU A 358 -22.32 -40.65 0.79
C LEU A 358 -22.42 -42.16 1.05
N THR A 359 -23.63 -42.69 1.19
CA THR A 359 -23.89 -44.14 1.16
C THR A 359 -25.02 -44.42 0.18
N SER A 360 -24.65 -44.96 -0.97
CA SER A 360 -25.53 -45.60 -1.94
C SER A 360 -25.77 -47.08 -1.57
N THR A 361 -26.99 -47.52 -1.88
CA THR A 361 -27.60 -48.85 -1.80
C THR A 361 -26.81 -50.01 -2.39
N PRO A 362 -27.20 -51.26 -2.06
CA PRO A 362 -27.54 -52.19 -3.14
C PRO A 362 -28.83 -52.99 -2.94
N SER A 363 -29.32 -53.48 -4.08
CA SER A 363 -30.52 -54.24 -4.39
C SER A 363 -30.53 -55.71 -3.94
N SER A 364 -31.72 -56.26 -3.62
CA SER A 364 -32.05 -57.68 -3.86
C SER A 364 -33.57 -57.96 -3.95
N SER A 365 -33.95 -58.56 -5.08
CA SER A 365 -35.09 -59.42 -5.47
C SER A 365 -36.18 -59.92 -4.47
N SER A 366 -37.45 -59.94 -4.94
CA SER A 366 -38.50 -60.97 -4.73
C SER A 366 -39.79 -60.54 -5.48
N LEU A 367 -40.11 -61.06 -6.66
CA LEU A 367 -41.02 -62.19 -6.97
C LEU A 367 -42.46 -62.14 -6.38
N ALA A 368 -43.44 -62.39 -7.26
CA ALA A 368 -44.83 -62.87 -7.07
C ALA A 368 -46.03 -61.87 -7.14
N ASP A 369 -46.54 -61.64 -8.37
CA ASP A 369 -47.84 -62.10 -8.93
C ASP A 369 -49.20 -61.79 -8.20
N PRO A 370 -50.42 -62.01 -8.81
CA PRO A 370 -51.25 -60.93 -9.37
C PRO A 370 -52.74 -60.92 -8.93
N LYS A 371 -53.53 -59.99 -9.50
CA LYS A 371 -55.02 -59.95 -9.63
C LYS A 371 -55.88 -59.74 -8.36
N ARG A 372 -56.61 -58.61 -8.30
CA ARG A 372 -58.09 -58.53 -8.47
C ARG A 372 -58.67 -57.10 -8.32
N PRO A 373 -59.93 -56.86 -8.74
CA PRO A 373 -60.45 -55.53 -9.10
C PRO A 373 -61.56 -54.98 -8.17
N ARG A 374 -61.86 -53.68 -8.40
CA ARG A 374 -63.18 -52.99 -8.39
C ARG A 374 -64.03 -52.87 -7.09
N LYS A 375 -64.56 -51.64 -6.95
CA LYS A 375 -65.78 -51.18 -6.23
C LYS A 375 -65.63 -51.18 -4.70
N VAL A 376 -66.06 -50.16 -3.96
CA VAL A 376 -67.25 -49.29 -4.06
C VAL A 376 -66.87 -47.83 -3.93
#